data_AF-A0AAE3GXS3-F1
#
_entry.id   AF-A0AAE3GXS3-F1
#
_cell.length_a   1.000
_cell.length_b   1.000
_cell.length_c   1.000
_cell.angle_alpha   90.00
_cell.angle_beta   90.00
_cell.angle_gamma   90.00
#
_symmetry.space_group_name_H-M   'P 1'
#
loop_
_entity.id
_entity.type
_entity.pdbx_description
1 polymer ?
#
loop_
_entity_poly.entity_id
_entity_poly.type
_entity_poly.pdbx_seq_one_letter_code
_entity_poly.pdbx_strand_id
1 'polypeptide(L)'
;PAASWVDLTPAGATESVAFAASGGQQAGGAIVGGVRRASLWSGTAASWVDLHAFVPAGFSQSTALGISSDGVNTFVAGYGRNSITGRDEALLWAYSLPCPSDLDNDGDFANGLTRDGAVNINDLLSFLVGFEAGNVLVDLDNGTSTGTPDNAVDINDLLFFLARFEAGC
;
A
#
# COMPACT_ATOMS: atom_id res chain seq x y z
N PRO A 1 -7.92 -15.17 -24.58
CA PRO A 1 -6.70 -14.46 -24.13
C PRO A 1 -7.06 -13.44 -23.05
N ALA A 2 -6.45 -13.53 -21.86
CA ALA A 2 -6.50 -12.45 -20.90
C ALA A 2 -5.79 -11.21 -21.49
N ALA A 3 -6.23 -10.00 -21.14
CA ALA A 3 -5.56 -8.78 -21.58
C ALA A 3 -4.11 -8.78 -21.09
N SER A 4 -3.15 -8.47 -21.97
CA SER A 4 -1.71 -8.49 -21.65
C SER A 4 -1.21 -7.20 -21.01
N TRP A 5 -2.12 -6.28 -20.69
CA TRP A 5 -1.86 -4.98 -20.07
C TRP A 5 -3.13 -4.47 -19.40
N VAL A 6 -2.96 -3.58 -18.41
CA VAL A 6 -4.06 -2.91 -17.70
C VAL A 6 -3.87 -1.41 -17.79
N ASP A 7 -4.93 -0.68 -18.08
CA ASP A 7 -4.93 0.78 -18.05
C ASP A 7 -5.05 1.27 -16.59
N LEU A 8 -4.13 2.14 -16.18
CA LEU A 8 -4.13 2.78 -14.86
C LEU A 8 -4.57 4.24 -14.90
N THR A 9 -4.90 4.80 -16.07
CA THR A 9 -5.29 6.21 -16.20
C THR A 9 -6.55 6.52 -15.39
N PRO A 10 -6.46 7.39 -14.35
CA PRO A 10 -7.63 7.75 -13.55
C PRO A 10 -8.69 8.47 -14.38
N ALA A 11 -9.96 8.33 -13.99
CA ALA A 11 -11.05 9.05 -14.64
C ALA A 11 -10.80 10.57 -14.62
N GLY A 12 -10.84 11.21 -15.79
CA GLY A 12 -10.62 12.65 -15.94
C GLY A 12 -9.13 13.07 -15.98
N ALA A 13 -8.20 12.13 -15.93
CA ALA A 13 -6.79 12.42 -16.16
C ALA A 13 -6.50 12.63 -17.66
N THR A 14 -5.67 13.61 -17.99
CA THR A 14 -5.19 13.85 -19.36
C THR A 14 -3.85 13.17 -19.65
N GLU A 15 -3.16 12.76 -18.60
CA GLU A 15 -1.88 12.05 -18.62
C GLU A 15 -1.75 11.25 -17.32
N SER A 16 -1.16 10.06 -17.40
CA SER A 16 -0.73 9.29 -16.22
C SER A 16 0.53 8.51 -16.51
N VAL A 17 1.42 8.41 -15.52
CA VAL A 17 2.66 7.65 -15.58
C VAL A 17 2.86 6.90 -14.26
N ALA A 18 3.13 5.60 -14.31
CA ALA A 18 3.60 4.81 -13.17
C ALA A 18 5.13 4.76 -13.19
N PHE A 19 5.77 5.22 -12.12
CA PHE A 19 7.23 5.29 -11.99
C PHE A 19 7.81 4.13 -11.19
N ALA A 20 7.04 3.58 -10.25
CA ALA A 20 7.47 2.49 -9.39
C ALA A 20 6.30 1.55 -9.07
N ALA A 21 6.62 0.32 -8.67
CA ALA A 21 5.65 -0.65 -8.19
C ALA A 21 6.25 -1.53 -7.10
N SER A 22 5.43 -1.92 -6.12
CA SER A 22 5.78 -2.85 -5.05
C SER A 22 4.52 -3.49 -4.50
N GLY A 23 4.54 -4.81 -4.22
CA GLY A 23 3.42 -5.51 -3.58
C GLY A 23 2.06 -5.33 -4.26
N GLY A 24 2.01 -5.37 -5.59
CA GLY A 24 0.76 -5.16 -6.35
C GLY A 24 0.30 -3.70 -6.47
N GLN A 25 0.97 -2.76 -5.78
CA GLN A 25 0.69 -1.33 -5.88
C GLN A 25 1.64 -0.64 -6.87
N GLN A 26 1.16 0.43 -7.50
CA GLN A 26 1.94 1.29 -8.41
C GLN A 26 1.95 2.71 -7.85
N ALA A 27 3.08 3.39 -7.95
CA ALA A 27 3.22 4.79 -7.57
C ALA A 27 3.69 5.62 -8.78
N GLY A 28 3.17 6.84 -8.89
CA GLY A 28 3.53 7.72 -10.00
C GLY A 28 2.87 9.09 -9.96
N GLY A 29 2.43 9.55 -11.12
CA GLY A 29 1.70 10.82 -11.24
C GLY A 29 0.64 10.83 -12.32
N ALA A 30 -0.45 11.55 -12.07
CA ALA A 30 -1.52 11.81 -13.03
C ALA A 30 -1.82 13.30 -13.13
N ILE A 31 -2.17 13.78 -14.32
CA ILE A 31 -2.61 15.17 -14.54
C ILE A 31 -4.14 15.19 -14.51
N VAL A 32 -4.73 15.72 -13.44
CA VAL A 32 -6.18 15.86 -13.27
C VAL A 32 -6.51 17.32 -13.00
N GLY A 33 -7.39 17.90 -13.83
CA GLY A 33 -7.72 19.32 -13.75
C GLY A 33 -6.52 20.24 -13.98
N GLY A 34 -5.55 19.82 -14.81
CA GLY A 34 -4.32 20.56 -15.10
C GLY A 34 -3.25 20.53 -14.00
N VAL A 35 -3.52 19.84 -12.88
CA VAL A 35 -2.57 19.68 -11.77
C VAL A 35 -1.93 18.30 -11.85
N ARG A 36 -0.60 18.23 -11.84
CA ARG A 36 0.13 16.98 -11.66
C ARG A 36 0.05 16.54 -10.20
N ARG A 37 -0.52 15.37 -9.98
CA ARG A 37 -0.84 14.81 -8.68
C ARG A 37 -0.06 13.52 -8.46
N ALA A 38 0.72 13.46 -7.37
CA ALA A 38 1.30 12.20 -6.92
C ALA A 38 0.18 11.18 -6.76
N SER A 39 0.39 9.99 -7.30
CA SER A 39 -0.69 9.02 -7.50
C SER A 39 -0.25 7.64 -7.04
N LEU A 40 -1.19 6.90 -6.48
CA LEU A 40 -1.04 5.51 -6.09
C LEU A 40 -2.18 4.69 -6.71
N TRP A 41 -1.90 3.46 -7.13
CA TRP A 41 -2.86 2.49 -7.63
C TRP A 41 -2.63 1.11 -7.01
N SER A 42 -3.68 0.29 -7.00
CA SER A 42 -3.65 -1.15 -6.72
C SER A 42 -4.19 -1.92 -7.94
N GLY A 43 -3.41 -1.94 -9.02
CA GLY A 43 -3.65 -2.78 -10.18
C GLY A 43 -4.75 -2.34 -11.14
N THR A 44 -5.52 -1.28 -10.83
CA THR A 44 -6.58 -0.77 -11.70
C THR A 44 -6.66 0.76 -11.69
N ALA A 45 -7.13 1.38 -12.77
CA ALA A 45 -7.45 2.81 -12.77
C ALA A 45 -8.45 3.23 -11.68
N ALA A 46 -9.42 2.36 -11.34
CA ALA A 46 -10.46 2.65 -10.35
C ALA A 46 -9.92 2.68 -8.90
N SER A 47 -8.82 1.99 -8.64
CA SER A 47 -8.13 1.98 -7.34
C SER A 47 -7.27 3.23 -7.07
N TRP A 48 -7.32 4.23 -7.96
CA TRP A 48 -6.48 5.42 -7.88
C TRP A 48 -6.73 6.20 -6.59
N VAL A 49 -5.64 6.49 -5.87
CA VAL A 49 -5.60 7.39 -4.72
C VAL A 49 -4.76 8.61 -5.09
N ASP A 50 -5.36 9.79 -4.92
CA ASP A 50 -4.70 11.08 -5.09
C ASP A 50 -3.85 11.42 -3.86
N LEU A 51 -2.54 11.14 -3.91
CA LEU A 51 -1.62 11.45 -2.82
C LEU A 51 -1.39 12.97 -2.66
N HIS A 52 -1.67 13.76 -3.70
CA HIS A 52 -1.58 15.22 -3.63
C HIS A 52 -2.64 15.81 -2.68
N ALA A 53 -3.77 15.12 -2.45
CA ALA A 53 -4.77 15.58 -1.49
C ALA A 53 -4.24 15.63 -0.04
N PHE A 54 -3.13 14.95 0.25
CA PHE A 54 -2.54 14.86 1.59
C PHE A 54 -1.29 15.73 1.78
N VAL A 55 -0.91 16.55 0.79
CA VAL A 55 0.19 17.52 0.98
C VAL A 55 -0.35 18.86 1.52
N PRO A 56 0.44 19.62 2.31
CA PRO A 56 -0.01 20.89 2.86
C PRO A 56 -0.45 21.90 1.80
N ALA A 57 -1.36 22.80 2.19
CA ALA A 57 -1.73 23.94 1.36
C ALA A 57 -0.48 24.77 1.01
N GLY A 58 -0.24 25.00 -0.29
CA GLY A 58 0.95 25.70 -0.81
C GLY A 58 1.71 24.89 -1.85
N PHE A 59 1.55 23.57 -1.85
CA PHE A 59 2.03 22.72 -2.94
C PHE A 59 1.10 22.82 -4.15
N SER A 60 1.66 23.15 -5.31
CA SER A 60 0.88 23.32 -6.55
C SER A 60 0.91 22.08 -7.44
N GLN A 61 1.87 21.18 -7.25
CA GLN A 61 2.02 19.90 -7.95
C GLN A 61 2.76 18.91 -7.05
N SER A 62 2.57 17.62 -7.27
CA SER A 62 3.41 16.57 -6.68
C SER A 62 3.60 15.39 -7.64
N THR A 63 4.67 14.61 -7.41
CA THR A 63 4.96 13.37 -8.13
C THR A 63 5.48 12.33 -7.14
N ALA A 64 4.96 11.11 -7.19
CA ALA A 64 5.55 9.97 -6.53
C ALA A 64 6.54 9.27 -7.47
N LEU A 65 7.71 8.90 -6.96
CA LEU A 65 8.81 8.31 -7.73
C LEU A 65 9.21 6.92 -7.24
N GLY A 66 8.95 6.60 -5.96
CA GLY A 66 9.29 5.32 -5.36
C GLY A 66 8.20 4.85 -4.43
N ILE A 67 8.09 3.53 -4.27
CA ILE A 67 7.21 2.88 -3.31
C ILE A 67 7.94 1.72 -2.64
N SER A 68 7.79 1.60 -1.33
CA SER A 68 8.30 0.50 -0.51
C SER A 68 7.29 0.14 0.57
N SER A 69 7.39 -1.06 1.09
CA SER A 69 6.63 -1.51 2.26
C SER A 69 7.58 -2.20 3.23
N ASP A 70 7.34 -2.02 4.52
CA ASP A 70 8.00 -2.79 5.59
C ASP A 70 7.15 -3.99 6.05
N GLY A 71 6.04 -4.28 5.35
CA GLY A 71 5.06 -5.30 5.73
C GLY A 71 3.84 -4.73 6.48
N VAL A 72 3.99 -3.57 7.12
CA VAL A 72 2.95 -2.91 7.95
C VAL A 72 2.52 -1.58 7.33
N ASN A 73 3.49 -0.80 6.86
CA ASN A 73 3.32 0.52 6.30
C ASN A 73 3.76 0.55 4.85
N THR A 74 3.00 1.26 4.02
CA THR A 74 3.47 1.65 2.70
C THR A 74 4.07 3.04 2.76
N PHE A 75 5.28 3.16 2.23
CA PHE A 75 6.00 4.41 2.06
C PHE A 75 6.07 4.74 0.57
N VAL A 76 5.63 5.93 0.20
CA VAL A 76 5.75 6.47 -1.14
C VAL A 76 6.67 7.69 -1.06
N ALA A 77 7.77 7.67 -1.81
CA ALA A 77 8.74 8.76 -1.86
C ALA A 77 8.59 9.55 -3.17
N GLY A 78 8.80 10.86 -3.10
CA GLY A 78 8.72 11.72 -4.28
C GLY A 78 9.04 13.18 -3.96
N TYR A 79 8.44 14.09 -4.71
CA TYR A 79 8.62 15.53 -4.50
C TYR A 79 7.35 16.31 -4.83
N GLY A 80 7.29 17.55 -4.36
CA GLY A 80 6.23 18.50 -4.71
C GLY A 80 6.75 19.91 -4.92
N ARG A 81 6.06 20.67 -5.78
CA ARG A 81 6.37 22.07 -6.06
C ARG A 81 5.70 22.95 -5.02
N ASN A 82 6.46 23.53 -4.09
CA ASN A 82 5.96 24.50 -3.13
C ASN A 82 5.92 25.89 -3.79
N SER A 83 4.72 26.39 -4.06
CA SER A 83 4.50 27.67 -4.74
C SER A 83 4.76 28.89 -3.84
N ILE A 84 4.79 28.69 -2.51
CA ILE A 84 5.09 29.74 -1.54
C ILE A 84 6.59 30.00 -1.50
N THR A 85 7.40 28.94 -1.49
CA THR A 85 8.87 29.02 -1.42
C THR A 85 9.54 29.05 -2.80
N GLY A 86 8.82 28.65 -3.85
CA GLY A 86 9.34 28.56 -5.22
C GLY A 86 10.32 27.41 -5.43
N ARG A 87 10.22 26.34 -4.63
CA ARG A 87 11.16 25.20 -4.64
C ARG A 87 10.44 23.87 -4.78
N ASP A 88 11.19 22.87 -5.25
CA ASP A 88 10.77 21.48 -5.17
C ASP A 88 11.26 20.92 -3.85
N GLU A 89 10.35 20.31 -3.11
CA GLU A 89 10.60 19.77 -1.77
C GLU A 89 10.37 18.27 -1.80
N ALA A 90 11.27 17.51 -1.17
CA ALA A 90 11.14 16.07 -1.05
C ALA A 90 9.94 15.72 -0.16
N LEU A 91 9.14 14.76 -0.59
CA LEU A 91 7.94 14.31 0.10
C LEU A 91 8.02 12.80 0.35
N LEU A 92 7.62 12.41 1.55
CA LEU A 92 7.41 11.02 1.92
C LEU A 92 5.95 10.91 2.40
N TRP A 93 5.13 10.19 1.65
CA TRP A 93 3.82 9.77 2.11
C TRP A 93 3.99 8.43 2.82
N ALA A 94 3.51 8.34 4.05
CA ALA A 94 3.43 7.09 4.77
C ALA A 94 1.97 6.88 5.15
N TYR A 95 1.43 5.71 4.82
CA TYR A 95 0.16 5.28 5.36
C TYR A 95 0.32 3.86 5.87
N SER A 96 -0.17 3.65 7.09
CA SER A 96 -0.28 2.34 7.68
C SER A 96 -1.49 1.69 7.04
N LEU A 97 -1.37 0.44 6.58
CA LEU A 97 -2.57 -0.33 6.31
C LEU A 97 -3.30 -0.44 7.66
N PRO A 98 -4.57 -0.04 7.73
CA PRO A 98 -5.26 0.11 9.01
C PRO A 98 -5.28 -1.22 9.79
N CYS A 99 -5.07 -2.35 9.12
CA CYS A 99 -5.15 -3.68 9.68
C CYS A 99 -3.92 -4.48 9.20
N PRO A 100 -2.86 -4.63 10.01
CA PRO A 100 -1.65 -5.39 9.61
C PRO A 100 -1.92 -6.87 9.31
N SER A 101 -3.09 -7.37 9.72
CA SER A 101 -3.58 -8.73 9.47
C SER A 101 -4.42 -8.86 8.19
N ASP A 102 -4.61 -7.80 7.42
CA ASP A 102 -5.09 -7.88 6.03
C ASP A 102 -3.90 -8.29 5.17
N LEU A 103 -3.82 -9.59 4.89
CA LEU A 103 -2.73 -10.26 4.21
C LEU A 103 -3.10 -10.63 2.79
N ASP A 104 -4.35 -10.99 2.51
CA ASP A 104 -4.72 -11.58 1.24
C ASP A 104 -6.22 -11.61 0.94
N ASN A 105 -6.58 -11.46 -0.34
CA ASN A 105 -7.95 -11.35 -0.79
C ASN A 105 -8.49 -12.61 -1.50
N ASP A 106 -7.67 -13.61 -1.82
CA ASP A 106 -8.15 -14.85 -2.45
C ASP A 106 -7.83 -16.14 -1.67
N GLY A 107 -7.05 -16.03 -0.59
CA GLY A 107 -6.63 -17.16 0.24
C GLY A 107 -5.53 -18.00 -0.41
N ASP A 108 -4.95 -17.52 -1.52
CA ASP A 108 -3.85 -18.15 -2.23
C ASP A 108 -2.55 -17.39 -1.98
N PHE A 109 -1.85 -17.81 -0.93
CA PHE A 109 -0.53 -17.32 -0.57
C PHE A 109 0.49 -17.34 -1.74
N ALA A 110 0.31 -18.20 -2.75
CA ALA A 110 1.24 -18.34 -3.87
C ALA A 110 1.15 -17.19 -4.90
N ASN A 111 0.04 -16.45 -4.94
CA ASN A 111 -0.17 -15.37 -5.92
C ASN A 111 0.36 -14.00 -5.45
N GLY A 112 0.91 -13.95 -4.23
CA GLY A 112 1.42 -12.75 -3.60
C GLY A 112 0.31 -11.99 -2.89
N LEU A 113 0.48 -11.85 -1.57
CA LEU A 113 -0.38 -11.12 -0.62
C LEU A 113 -1.12 -9.92 -1.24
N THR A 114 -2.40 -10.10 -1.59
CA THR A 114 -3.24 -9.05 -2.17
C THR A 114 -4.15 -8.44 -1.12
N ARG A 115 -3.87 -7.19 -0.71
CA ARG A 115 -4.55 -6.55 0.42
C ARG A 115 -5.70 -5.67 -0.05
N ASP A 116 -6.87 -5.76 0.60
CA ASP A 116 -8.08 -5.03 0.21
C ASP A 116 -8.69 -4.15 1.32
N GLY A 117 -8.04 -4.13 2.48
CA GLY A 117 -8.44 -3.37 3.66
C GLY A 117 -9.39 -4.12 4.59
N ALA A 118 -9.64 -5.42 4.38
CA ALA A 118 -10.56 -6.19 5.22
C ALA A 118 -9.94 -7.52 5.68
N VAL A 119 -9.83 -7.71 7.00
CA VAL A 119 -9.42 -9.00 7.58
C VAL A 119 -10.59 -9.98 7.56
N ASN A 120 -10.48 -11.04 6.77
CA ASN A 120 -11.50 -12.06 6.55
C ASN A 120 -10.88 -13.46 6.35
N ILE A 121 -11.71 -14.44 5.97
CA ILE A 121 -11.29 -15.84 5.85
C ILE A 121 -10.12 -16.04 4.90
N ASN A 122 -9.98 -15.22 3.86
CA ASN A 122 -8.89 -15.31 2.90
C ASN A 122 -7.56 -14.96 3.57
N ASP A 123 -7.54 -13.93 4.41
CA ASP A 123 -6.38 -13.58 5.24
C ASP A 123 -6.00 -14.68 6.22
N LEU A 124 -7.00 -15.33 6.84
CA LEU A 124 -6.74 -16.43 7.78
C LEU A 124 -6.13 -17.62 7.07
N LEU A 125 -6.64 -17.99 5.89
CA LEU A 125 -6.10 -19.10 5.11
C LEU A 125 -4.65 -18.80 4.69
N SER A 126 -4.39 -17.58 4.21
CA SER A 126 -3.04 -17.16 3.82
C SER A 126 -2.10 -17.01 5.01
N PHE A 127 -2.58 -16.53 6.15
CA PHE A 127 -1.81 -16.49 7.40
C PHE A 127 -1.37 -17.89 7.82
N LEU A 128 -2.30 -18.86 7.89
CA LEU A 128 -1.99 -20.22 8.34
C LEU A 128 -0.96 -20.91 7.45
N VAL A 129 -1.04 -20.72 6.12
CA VAL A 129 -0.04 -21.23 5.17
C VAL A 129 1.35 -20.62 5.44
N GLY A 130 1.43 -19.30 5.62
CA GLY A 130 2.68 -18.62 5.96
C GLY A 130 3.22 -19.03 7.34
N PHE A 131 2.33 -19.22 8.30
CA PHE A 131 2.64 -19.55 9.69
C PHE A 131 3.27 -20.92 9.82
N GLU A 132 2.66 -21.94 9.19
CA GLU A 132 3.22 -23.29 9.15
C GLU A 132 4.56 -23.35 8.42
N ALA A 133 4.80 -22.45 7.47
CA ALA A 133 6.05 -22.35 6.72
C ALA A 133 7.14 -21.53 7.45
N GLY A 134 6.83 -20.85 8.56
CA GLY A 134 7.73 -19.91 9.22
C GLY A 134 8.12 -18.73 8.32
N ASN A 135 7.19 -18.28 7.46
CA ASN A 135 7.46 -17.24 6.47
C ASN A 135 7.40 -15.85 7.10
N VAL A 136 8.49 -15.09 7.01
CA VAL A 136 8.60 -13.73 7.56
C VAL A 136 7.57 -12.73 7.01
N LEU A 137 6.85 -13.08 5.94
CA LEU A 137 5.73 -12.26 5.45
C LEU A 137 4.50 -12.29 6.37
N VAL A 138 4.41 -13.25 7.30
CA VAL A 138 3.36 -13.34 8.32
C VAL A 138 3.88 -13.13 9.74
N ASP A 139 5.09 -12.61 9.88
CA ASP A 139 5.59 -12.04 11.13
C ASP A 139 4.94 -10.66 11.31
N LEU A 140 3.97 -10.62 12.21
CA LEU A 140 3.08 -9.49 12.45
C LEU A 140 3.38 -8.77 13.76
N ASP A 141 3.83 -9.46 14.80
CA ASP A 141 3.99 -8.85 16.12
C ASP A 141 4.97 -9.58 17.05
N ASN A 142 5.82 -8.80 17.69
CA ASN A 142 6.85 -9.21 18.65
C ASN A 142 6.33 -9.39 20.10
N GLY A 143 5.03 -9.60 20.28
CA GLY A 143 4.36 -9.74 21.58
C GLY A 143 3.99 -8.42 22.25
N THR A 144 4.14 -7.28 21.56
CA THR A 144 3.73 -5.97 22.07
C THR A 144 2.28 -5.61 21.74
N SER A 145 1.62 -6.40 20.90
CA SER A 145 0.28 -6.14 20.34
C SER A 145 0.18 -4.85 19.54
N THR A 146 1.29 -4.37 18.98
CA THR A 146 1.36 -3.12 18.21
C THR A 146 1.42 -3.36 16.70
N GLY A 147 1.58 -4.60 16.27
CA GLY A 147 1.83 -4.96 14.87
C GLY A 147 3.28 -4.68 14.49
N THR A 148 4.22 -4.90 15.43
CA THR A 148 5.66 -4.67 15.21
C THR A 148 6.37 -6.01 15.03
N PRO A 149 6.88 -6.35 13.83
CA PRO A 149 7.59 -7.61 13.56
C PRO A 149 8.94 -7.73 14.29
N ASP A 150 9.41 -8.95 14.60
CA ASP A 150 10.75 -9.21 15.18
C ASP A 150 11.63 -10.23 14.42
N ASN A 151 11.23 -10.58 13.21
CA ASN A 151 11.79 -11.63 12.34
C ASN A 151 11.62 -13.04 12.89
N ALA A 152 10.70 -13.26 13.82
CA ALA A 152 10.25 -14.59 14.23
C ALA A 152 8.78 -14.77 13.84
N VAL A 153 8.43 -16.00 13.43
CA VAL A 153 7.03 -16.41 13.25
C VAL A 153 6.70 -17.34 14.41
N ASP A 154 5.96 -16.84 15.40
CA ASP A 154 5.64 -17.55 16.63
C ASP A 154 4.22 -17.22 17.18
N ILE A 155 3.95 -17.65 18.41
CA ILE A 155 2.62 -17.48 19.01
C ILE A 155 2.16 -16.01 19.08
N ASN A 156 3.08 -15.06 19.13
CA ASN A 156 2.75 -13.63 19.20
C ASN A 156 2.07 -13.16 17.91
N ASP A 157 2.53 -13.64 16.74
CA ASP A 157 1.93 -13.33 15.45
C ASP A 157 0.53 -13.90 15.32
N LEU A 158 0.34 -15.15 15.76
CA LEU A 158 -0.97 -15.80 15.74
C LEU A 158 -1.95 -15.08 16.68
N LEU A 159 -1.50 -14.73 17.89
CA LEU A 159 -2.34 -14.01 18.85
C LEU A 159 -2.71 -12.62 18.33
N PHE A 160 -1.76 -11.91 17.71
CA PHE A 160 -2.01 -10.63 17.08
C PHE A 160 -3.00 -10.78 15.91
N PHE A 161 -2.79 -11.74 15.02
CA PHE A 161 -3.67 -12.00 13.89
C PHE A 161 -5.12 -12.25 14.34
N LEU A 162 -5.32 -13.15 15.31
CA LEU A 162 -6.67 -13.49 15.78
C LEU A 162 -7.38 -12.30 16.42
N ALA A 163 -6.65 -11.46 17.18
CA ALA A 163 -7.22 -10.25 17.75
C ALA A 163 -7.73 -9.28 16.68
N ARG A 164 -7.00 -9.16 15.57
CA ARG A 164 -7.36 -8.31 14.43
C ARG A 164 -8.47 -8.92 13.57
N PHE A 165 -8.44 -10.24 13.39
CA PHE A 165 -9.48 -10.98 12.68
C PHE A 165 -10.85 -10.83 13.35
N GLU A 166 -10.91 -10.94 14.69
CA GLU A 166 -12.15 -10.72 15.44
C GLU A 166 -12.63 -9.26 15.38
N ALA A 167 -11.72 -8.30 15.34
CA ALA A 167 -12.04 -6.89 15.25
C ALA A 167 -12.42 -6.44 13.82
N GLY A 168 -12.11 -7.26 12.80
CA GLY A 168 -12.14 -6.90 11.38
C GLY A 168 -11.06 -5.88 10.98
N CYS A 169 -10.29 -5.40 11.98
CA CYS A 169 -9.19 -4.46 11.98
C CYS A 169 -8.75 -4.17 13.43
#